data_AF-A0A7X1X0T8-F1
#
_entry.id   AF-A0A7X1X0T8-F1
#
_cell.length_a   1.000
_cell.length_b   1.000
_cell.length_c   1.000
_cell.angle_alpha   90.00
_cell.angle_beta   90.00
_cell.angle_gamma   90.00
#
_symmetry.space_group_name_H-M   'P 1'
#
loop_
_entity.id
_entity.type
_entity.pdbx_description
1 polymer ?
#
loop_
_entity_poly.entity_id
_entity_poly.type
_entity_poly.pdbx_seq_one_letter_code
_entity_poly.pdbx_strand_id
1 'polypeptide(L)'
;MGELRKRLLWSGTEQAIWIDIDSDTALPEPISIVELERLIMERELESIADPFEETVLREVEEGSLDQQKRDEAWGMLADFVHDPQLFVRRPRGLIVRGIMERHGVTNQTVYRLLRRYWQRGMCRNALLPDYVNSGARGKRRKPNQAKLGRPRVVMEGKGSNVTPDIERIFRRVIEERLLKEKHPSIPDAYAAGLNLLRAVLTELPTFELPTLGQFRYFYGREY
;
A
#
# COMPACT_ATOMS: atom_id res chain seq x y z
N MET A 1 -12.25 -0.67 20.14
CA MET A 1 -12.78 -0.10 18.89
C MET A 1 -11.81 1.00 18.50
N GLY A 2 -11.27 0.98 17.28
CA GLY A 2 -10.29 1.98 16.84
C GLY A 2 -10.95 3.36 16.71
N GLU A 3 -10.16 4.42 16.91
CA GLU A 3 -10.59 5.79 16.64
C GLU A 3 -10.91 5.94 15.15
N LEU A 4 -12.10 6.46 14.84
CA LEU A 4 -12.57 6.69 13.48
C LEU A 4 -12.36 8.16 13.13
N ARG A 5 -11.58 8.44 12.08
CA ARG A 5 -11.31 9.82 11.65
C ARG A 5 -12.18 10.18 10.44
N LYS A 6 -12.83 11.34 10.50
CA LYS A 6 -13.69 11.87 9.44
C LYS A 6 -13.15 13.20 8.96
N ARG A 7 -13.24 13.47 7.65
CA ARG A 7 -13.01 14.79 7.07
C ARG A 7 -14.32 15.40 6.61
N LEU A 8 -14.60 16.63 7.02
CA LEU A 8 -15.68 17.45 6.47
C LEU A 8 -15.32 17.90 5.06
N LEU A 9 -16.12 17.55 4.06
CA LEU A 9 -15.92 17.88 2.64
C LEU A 9 -16.73 19.08 2.20
N TRP A 10 -17.95 19.20 2.73
CA TRP A 10 -18.88 20.27 2.42
C TRP A 10 -19.83 20.50 3.59
N SER A 11 -20.27 21.74 3.78
CA SER A 11 -21.25 22.10 4.80
C SER A 11 -22.29 23.03 4.19
N GLY A 12 -23.56 22.68 4.35
CA GLY A 12 -24.72 23.50 4.00
C GLY A 12 -25.48 23.93 5.24
N THR A 13 -26.74 24.34 5.05
CA THR A 13 -27.61 24.80 6.14
C THR A 13 -28.24 23.65 6.92
N GLU A 14 -28.62 22.57 6.25
CA GLU A 14 -29.32 21.43 6.87
C GLU A 14 -28.42 20.20 7.04
N GLN A 15 -27.47 20.04 6.12
CA GLN A 15 -26.60 18.87 6.07
C GLN A 15 -25.16 19.27 5.78
N ALA A 16 -24.26 18.46 6.31
CA ALA A 16 -22.85 18.41 5.98
C ALA A 16 -22.54 17.08 5.30
N ILE A 17 -21.46 17.06 4.52
CA ILE A 17 -20.92 15.84 3.91
C ILE A 17 -19.54 15.62 4.50
N TRP A 18 -19.30 14.42 5.01
CA TRP A 18 -17.99 13.99 5.48
C TRP A 18 -17.55 12.67 4.85
N ILE A 19 -16.32 12.27 5.07
CA ILE A 19 -15.79 10.98 4.60
C ILE A 19 -14.88 10.37 5.66
N ASP A 20 -14.95 9.05 5.81
CA ASP A 20 -13.96 8.27 6.56
C ASP A 20 -12.61 8.33 5.84
N ILE A 21 -11.57 8.80 6.53
CA ILE A 21 -10.24 8.95 5.96
C ILE A 21 -9.35 7.71 6.08
N ASP A 22 -9.80 6.70 6.83
CA ASP A 22 -9.08 5.47 7.13
C ASP A 22 -9.54 4.27 6.29
N SER A 23 -10.78 4.33 5.76
CA SER A 23 -11.33 3.26 4.93
C SER A 23 -10.93 3.38 3.44
N ASP A 24 -10.49 2.26 2.87
CA ASP A 24 -10.16 2.09 1.44
C ASP A 24 -11.41 2.00 0.54
N THR A 25 -12.59 1.92 1.16
CA THR A 25 -13.91 1.82 0.52
C THR A 25 -14.83 3.02 0.84
N ALA A 26 -14.37 3.97 1.65
CA ALA A 26 -15.10 5.15 2.16
C ALA A 26 -15.76 6.05 1.10
N LEU A 27 -17.07 6.18 1.09
CA LEU A 27 -17.75 7.16 0.25
C LEU A 27 -18.15 8.39 1.08
N PRO A 28 -18.41 9.54 0.44
CA PRO A 28 -18.99 10.69 1.11
C PRO A 28 -20.35 10.31 1.72
N GLU A 29 -20.53 10.65 2.99
CA GLU A 29 -21.71 10.35 3.80
C GLU A 29 -22.34 11.66 4.30
N PRO A 30 -23.67 11.81 4.22
CA PRO A 30 -24.33 12.96 4.81
C PRO A 30 -24.46 12.83 6.32
N ILE A 31 -24.42 13.95 7.02
CA ILE A 31 -24.77 14.13 8.43
C ILE A 31 -25.63 15.41 8.54
N SER A 32 -26.64 15.44 9.41
CA SER A 32 -27.37 16.69 9.64
C SER A 32 -26.51 17.68 10.42
N ILE A 33 -26.69 18.98 10.18
CA ILE A 33 -25.94 20.01 10.93
C ILE A 33 -26.24 19.91 12.43
N VAL A 34 -27.50 19.64 12.79
CA VAL A 34 -27.92 19.46 14.19
C VAL A 34 -27.15 18.31 14.87
N GLU A 35 -26.98 17.18 14.19
CA GLU A 35 -26.24 16.05 14.77
C GLU A 35 -24.74 16.35 14.83
N LEU A 36 -24.18 16.99 13.81
CA LEU A 36 -22.77 17.38 13.81
C LEU A 36 -22.47 18.34 14.98
N GLU A 37 -23.32 19.33 15.22
CA GLU A 37 -23.21 20.26 16.34
C GLU A 37 -23.33 19.55 17.69
N ARG A 38 -24.30 18.62 17.82
CA ARG A 38 -24.47 17.79 19.03
C ARG A 38 -23.18 17.03 19.35
N LEU A 39 -22.61 16.34 18.36
CA LEU A 39 -21.37 15.56 18.53
C LEU A 39 -20.18 16.43 18.96
N ILE A 40 -20.08 17.66 18.44
CA ILE A 40 -19.05 18.62 18.83
C ILE A 40 -19.28 19.11 20.27
N MET A 41 -20.51 19.48 20.62
CA MET A 41 -20.85 19.98 21.96
C MET A 41 -20.65 18.92 23.04
N GLU A 42 -20.98 17.67 22.75
CA GLU A 42 -20.82 16.52 23.65
C GLU A 42 -19.37 15.99 23.69
N ARG A 43 -18.46 16.57 22.88
CA ARG A 43 -17.05 16.15 22.74
C ARG A 43 -16.90 14.70 22.26
N GLU A 44 -17.86 14.22 21.48
CA GLU A 44 -17.74 12.95 20.75
C GLU A 44 -16.91 13.12 19.46
N LEU A 45 -16.78 14.37 18.97
CA LEU A 45 -15.85 14.75 17.92
C LEU A 45 -14.80 15.72 18.44
N GLU A 46 -13.54 15.43 18.14
CA GLU A 46 -12.40 16.30 18.39
C GLU A 46 -11.75 16.70 17.07
N SER A 47 -11.35 17.97 16.97
CA SER A 47 -10.55 18.45 15.85
C SER A 47 -9.09 17.99 16.03
N ILE A 48 -8.55 17.35 15.00
CA ILE A 48 -7.16 16.88 14.96
C ILE A 48 -6.41 17.57 13.82
N ALA A 49 -5.08 17.58 13.91
CA ALA A 49 -4.22 17.97 12.78
C ALA A 49 -4.48 17.06 11.56
N ASP A 50 -4.41 17.63 10.36
CA ASP A 50 -4.67 16.89 9.13
C ASP A 50 -3.54 15.87 8.87
N PRO A 51 -3.82 14.55 8.89
CA PRO A 51 -2.80 13.52 8.73
C PRO A 51 -2.20 13.47 7.32
N PHE A 52 -2.77 14.18 6.34
CA PHE A 52 -2.26 14.24 4.97
C PHE A 52 -1.60 15.58 4.64
N GLU A 53 -1.51 16.53 5.59
CA GLU A 53 -0.97 17.88 5.36
C GLU A 53 0.43 17.83 4.72
N GLU A 54 1.37 17.11 5.35
CA GLU A 54 2.73 16.97 4.82
C GLU A 54 2.76 16.36 3.41
N THR A 55 1.87 15.41 3.13
CA THR A 55 1.78 14.75 1.81
C THR A 55 1.31 15.71 0.73
N VAL A 56 0.39 16.62 1.08
CA VAL A 56 -0.22 17.57 0.16
C VAL A 56 0.64 18.81 -0.03
N LEU A 57 1.35 19.24 1.02
CA LEU A 57 2.23 20.40 1.00
C LEU A 57 3.64 20.10 0.51
N ARG A 58 4.02 18.82 0.36
CA ARG A 58 5.37 18.48 -0.13
C ARG A 58 5.64 19.10 -1.51
N GLU A 59 6.86 19.57 -1.66
CA GLU A 59 7.36 20.00 -2.96
C GLU A 59 7.42 18.82 -3.93
N VAL A 60 7.01 19.08 -5.17
CA VAL A 60 7.00 18.08 -6.23
C VAL A 60 7.99 18.55 -7.28
N GLU A 61 9.08 17.80 -7.44
CA GLU A 61 10.11 18.07 -8.44
C GLU A 61 9.49 18.06 -9.85
N GLU A 62 9.82 19.07 -10.65
CA GLU A 62 9.34 19.20 -12.01
C GLU A 62 9.88 18.08 -12.89
N GLY A 63 9.02 17.51 -13.74
CA GLY A 63 9.34 16.35 -14.57
C GLY A 63 9.32 15.01 -13.83
N SER A 64 9.18 14.99 -12.50
CA SER A 64 9.15 13.75 -11.72
C SER A 64 7.95 12.87 -12.06
N LEU A 65 8.09 11.56 -11.80
CA LEU A 65 6.99 10.59 -11.95
C LEU A 65 5.77 10.98 -11.07
N ASP A 66 6.02 11.53 -9.89
CA ASP A 66 4.98 11.98 -8.97
C ASP A 66 4.16 13.12 -9.57
N GLN A 67 4.83 14.10 -10.20
CA GLN A 67 4.17 15.20 -10.92
C GLN A 67 3.32 14.66 -12.07
N GLN A 68 3.89 13.81 -12.93
CA GLN A 68 3.21 13.25 -14.10
C GLN A 68 1.92 12.52 -13.70
N LYS A 69 1.99 11.66 -12.67
CA LYS A 69 0.82 10.90 -12.20
C LYS A 69 -0.24 11.78 -11.53
N ARG A 70 0.17 12.78 -10.76
CA ARG A 70 -0.75 13.76 -10.17
C ARG A 70 -1.50 14.50 -11.28
N ASP A 71 -0.76 14.94 -12.29
CA ASP A 71 -1.29 15.78 -13.38
C ASP A 71 -2.21 14.97 -14.31
N GLU A 72 -1.86 13.72 -14.61
CA GLU A 72 -2.71 12.77 -15.32
C GLU A 72 -4.02 12.53 -14.56
N ALA A 73 -3.93 12.21 -13.26
CA ALA A 73 -5.11 12.01 -12.42
C ALA A 73 -5.96 13.28 -12.28
N TRP A 74 -5.34 14.45 -12.18
CA TRP A 74 -6.03 15.74 -12.16
C TRP A 74 -6.76 15.99 -13.47
N GLY A 75 -6.13 15.72 -14.62
CA GLY A 75 -6.76 15.84 -15.94
C GLY A 75 -7.99 14.95 -16.13
N MET A 76 -8.08 13.81 -15.44
CA MET A 76 -9.28 12.96 -15.46
C MET A 76 -10.44 13.55 -14.64
N LEU A 77 -10.13 14.33 -13.62
CA LEU A 77 -11.06 14.69 -12.55
C LEU A 77 -11.46 16.17 -12.54
N ALA A 78 -10.60 17.07 -13.03
CA ALA A 78 -10.71 18.53 -12.87
C ALA A 78 -12.06 19.09 -13.30
N ASP A 79 -12.63 18.58 -14.39
CA ASP A 79 -13.93 19.03 -14.92
C ASP A 79 -15.11 18.69 -14.00
N PHE A 80 -14.95 17.72 -13.09
CA PHE A 80 -16.05 17.12 -12.33
C PHE A 80 -15.92 17.30 -10.81
N VAL A 81 -14.71 17.44 -10.27
CA VAL A 81 -14.45 17.38 -8.81
C VAL A 81 -15.14 18.45 -7.98
N HIS A 82 -15.56 19.55 -8.61
CA HIS A 82 -16.30 20.62 -7.95
C HIS A 82 -17.82 20.42 -8.01
N ASP A 83 -18.32 19.42 -8.74
CA ASP A 83 -19.75 19.12 -8.83
C ASP A 83 -20.25 18.44 -7.54
N PRO A 84 -21.12 19.09 -6.74
CA PRO A 84 -21.67 18.51 -5.51
C PRO A 84 -22.49 17.23 -5.77
N GLN A 85 -22.95 17.00 -7.01
CA GLN A 85 -23.62 15.76 -7.40
C GLN A 85 -22.74 14.51 -7.19
N LEU A 86 -21.41 14.68 -7.14
CA LEU A 86 -20.49 13.61 -6.75
C LEU A 86 -20.75 13.08 -5.33
N PHE A 87 -21.38 13.85 -4.44
CA PHE A 87 -21.74 13.36 -3.10
C PHE A 87 -23.00 12.48 -3.12
N VAL A 88 -23.84 12.59 -4.16
CA VAL A 88 -25.09 11.84 -4.28
C VAL A 88 -24.89 10.55 -5.08
N ARG A 89 -25.29 9.40 -4.53
CA ARG A 89 -25.00 8.06 -5.11
C ARG A 89 -25.38 7.90 -6.58
N ARG A 90 -26.60 8.28 -6.98
CA ARG A 90 -27.09 8.09 -8.36
C ARG A 90 -26.39 9.03 -9.35
N PRO A 91 -26.36 10.36 -9.14
CA PRO A 91 -25.61 11.29 -9.98
C PRO A 91 -24.11 10.98 -10.04
N ARG A 92 -23.47 10.67 -8.90
CA ARG A 92 -22.07 10.22 -8.86
C ARG A 92 -21.81 9.06 -9.83
N GLY A 93 -22.71 8.07 -9.87
CA GLY A 93 -22.58 6.95 -10.80
C GLY A 93 -22.63 7.34 -12.28
N LEU A 94 -23.40 8.38 -12.63
CA LEU A 94 -23.43 8.94 -13.99
C LEU A 94 -22.12 9.67 -14.32
N ILE A 95 -21.65 10.53 -13.42
CA ILE A 95 -20.40 11.26 -13.58
C ILE A 95 -19.22 10.29 -13.72
N VAL A 96 -19.14 9.28 -12.86
CA VAL A 96 -18.09 8.25 -12.91
C VAL A 96 -18.10 7.51 -14.24
N ARG A 97 -19.27 7.15 -14.78
CA ARG A 97 -19.36 6.54 -16.12
C ARG A 97 -18.85 7.46 -17.21
N GLY A 98 -19.20 8.75 -17.17
CA GLY A 98 -18.69 9.74 -18.11
C GLY A 98 -17.16 9.87 -18.07
N ILE A 99 -16.56 9.86 -16.88
CA ILE A 99 -15.09 9.85 -16.72
C ILE A 99 -14.49 8.57 -17.31
N MET A 100 -15.08 7.40 -17.01
CA MET A 100 -14.59 6.12 -17.53
C MET A 100 -14.60 6.08 -19.06
N GLU A 101 -15.70 6.52 -19.69
CA GLU A 101 -15.86 6.55 -21.14
C GLU A 101 -14.90 7.55 -21.80
N ARG A 102 -14.75 8.74 -21.22
CA ARG A 102 -13.88 9.80 -21.75
C ARG A 102 -12.40 9.43 -21.70
N HIS A 103 -11.95 8.79 -20.62
CA HIS A 103 -10.53 8.54 -20.37
C HIS A 103 -10.11 7.07 -20.55
N GLY A 104 -11.05 6.18 -20.89
CA GLY A 104 -10.75 4.75 -21.10
C GLY A 104 -10.28 4.02 -19.83
N VAL A 105 -10.77 4.44 -18.66
CA VAL A 105 -10.33 3.91 -17.35
C VAL A 105 -11.40 3.07 -16.66
N THR A 106 -10.98 2.25 -15.71
CA THR A 106 -11.89 1.39 -14.95
C THR A 106 -12.63 2.16 -13.85
N ASN A 107 -13.82 1.67 -13.48
CA ASN A 107 -14.60 2.18 -12.36
C ASN A 107 -13.78 2.23 -11.06
N GLN A 108 -13.00 1.19 -10.79
CA GLN A 108 -12.09 1.10 -9.65
C GLN A 108 -11.06 2.25 -9.65
N THR A 109 -10.52 2.62 -10.82
CA THR A 109 -9.55 3.72 -10.93
C THR A 109 -10.20 5.05 -10.56
N VAL A 110 -11.38 5.34 -11.12
CA VAL A 110 -12.09 6.60 -10.84
C VAL A 110 -12.44 6.73 -9.36
N TYR A 111 -13.03 5.69 -8.75
CA TYR A 111 -13.37 5.73 -7.32
C TYR A 111 -12.13 5.85 -6.43
N ARG A 112 -11.02 5.18 -6.78
CA ARG A 112 -9.76 5.32 -6.04
C ARG A 112 -9.24 6.76 -6.07
N LEU A 113 -9.28 7.41 -7.24
CA LEU A 113 -8.83 8.80 -7.38
C LEU A 113 -9.77 9.79 -6.67
N LEU A 114 -11.09 9.65 -6.83
CA LEU A 114 -12.07 10.48 -6.13
C LEU A 114 -11.96 10.33 -4.61
N ARG A 115 -11.84 9.10 -4.11
CA ARG A 115 -11.67 8.83 -2.67
C ARG A 115 -10.41 9.51 -2.14
N ARG A 116 -9.27 9.32 -2.83
CA ARG A 116 -8.02 9.97 -2.50
C ARG A 116 -8.15 11.50 -2.47
N TYR A 117 -8.81 12.07 -3.47
CA TYR A 117 -9.07 13.51 -3.55
C TYR A 117 -9.87 14.01 -2.33
N TRP A 118 -10.97 13.33 -1.97
CA TRP A 118 -11.79 13.70 -0.82
C TRP A 118 -11.05 13.52 0.51
N GLN A 119 -10.41 12.37 0.74
CA GLN A 119 -9.75 12.05 2.01
C GLN A 119 -8.57 12.98 2.34
N ARG A 120 -7.91 13.53 1.31
CA ARG A 120 -6.69 14.34 1.43
C ARG A 120 -6.92 15.84 1.14
N GLY A 121 -8.14 16.33 1.33
CA GLY A 121 -8.39 17.78 1.36
C GLY A 121 -8.67 18.45 0.01
N MET A 122 -9.11 17.69 -1.00
CA MET A 122 -9.73 18.22 -2.22
C MET A 122 -8.88 19.27 -2.97
N CYS A 123 -7.58 19.04 -3.07
CA CYS A 123 -6.68 19.85 -3.87
C CYS A 123 -5.94 19.00 -4.91
N ARG A 124 -5.25 19.64 -5.85
CA ARG A 124 -4.49 18.92 -6.89
C ARG A 124 -3.46 17.94 -6.32
N ASN A 125 -2.74 18.36 -5.27
CA ASN A 125 -1.73 17.53 -4.61
C ASN A 125 -2.30 16.37 -3.80
N ALA A 126 -3.61 16.35 -3.51
CA ALA A 126 -4.28 15.18 -2.94
C ALA A 126 -4.05 13.92 -3.80
N LEU A 127 -3.93 14.10 -5.13
CA LEU A 127 -3.78 12.99 -6.07
C LEU A 127 -2.35 12.42 -6.17
N LEU A 128 -1.38 13.00 -5.46
CA LEU A 128 -0.01 12.51 -5.43
C LEU A 128 0.05 11.02 -5.05
N PRO A 129 0.93 10.23 -5.69
CA PRO A 129 1.13 8.83 -5.35
C PRO A 129 1.86 8.67 -4.01
N ASP A 130 1.59 7.56 -3.32
CA ASP A 130 2.23 7.21 -2.04
C ASP A 130 3.56 6.47 -2.25
N TYR A 131 4.30 6.83 -3.30
CA TYR A 131 5.55 6.15 -3.68
C TYR A 131 6.69 6.41 -2.71
N VAL A 132 6.57 7.40 -1.84
CA VAL A 132 7.47 7.60 -0.69
C VAL A 132 7.60 6.34 0.19
N ASN A 133 6.54 5.53 0.25
CA ASN A 133 6.52 4.25 0.98
C ASN A 133 6.93 3.04 0.11
N SER A 134 7.28 3.29 -1.15
CA SER A 134 7.62 2.28 -2.16
C SER A 134 9.09 2.38 -2.56
N GLY A 135 9.61 1.43 -3.33
CA GLY A 135 10.97 1.55 -3.92
C GLY A 135 12.09 0.77 -3.23
N ALA A 136 11.80 -0.06 -2.23
CA ALA A 136 12.79 -1.02 -1.70
C ALA A 136 12.94 -2.29 -2.57
N ARG A 137 12.57 -2.26 -3.86
CA ARG A 137 12.77 -3.39 -4.78
C ARG A 137 14.28 -3.59 -4.96
N GLY A 138 14.77 -4.81 -4.70
CA GLY A 138 16.20 -5.15 -4.79
C GLY A 138 17.06 -4.69 -3.61
N LYS A 139 16.64 -3.67 -2.84
CA LYS A 139 17.36 -3.23 -1.65
C LYS A 139 17.22 -4.23 -0.50
N ARG A 140 18.32 -4.48 0.21
CA ARG A 140 18.35 -5.35 1.41
C ARG A 140 17.49 -4.73 2.50
N ARG A 141 16.48 -5.48 2.96
CA ARG A 141 15.69 -5.12 4.16
C ARG A 141 16.38 -5.70 5.39
N LYS A 142 16.53 -4.90 6.45
CA LYS A 142 17.02 -5.40 7.74
C LYS A 142 15.89 -6.22 8.39
N PRO A 143 16.07 -7.52 8.66
CA PRO A 143 15.08 -8.28 9.39
C PRO A 143 14.94 -7.69 10.80
N ASN A 144 13.70 -7.42 11.22
CA ASN A 144 13.36 -7.09 12.61
C ASN A 144 12.67 -8.30 13.26
N GLN A 145 12.02 -8.13 14.41
CA GLN A 145 11.23 -9.18 15.08
C GLN A 145 10.13 -9.77 14.18
N ALA A 146 9.60 -8.99 13.24
CA ALA A 146 8.66 -9.46 12.23
C ALA A 146 9.37 -10.12 11.03
N LYS A 147 8.79 -11.22 10.53
CA LYS A 147 9.26 -11.90 9.33
C LYS A 147 9.13 -11.00 8.09
N LEU A 148 10.18 -10.92 7.29
CA LEU A 148 10.21 -10.27 5.99
C LEU A 148 9.55 -11.16 4.92
N GLY A 149 8.81 -10.53 4.01
CA GLY A 149 8.08 -11.21 2.95
C GLY A 149 6.74 -11.78 3.44
N ARG A 150 6.07 -12.55 2.58
CA ARG A 150 4.74 -13.10 2.87
C ARG A 150 4.80 -14.09 4.06
N PRO A 151 4.04 -13.87 5.15
CA PRO A 151 3.90 -14.84 6.22
C PRO A 151 3.29 -16.15 5.68
N ARG A 152 3.66 -17.30 6.28
CA ARG A 152 3.01 -18.57 5.93
C ARG A 152 1.58 -18.55 6.47
N VAL A 153 0.63 -18.98 5.64
CA VAL A 153 -0.81 -19.07 5.99
C VAL A 153 -1.39 -20.48 5.86
N VAL A 154 -0.71 -21.40 5.16
CA VAL A 154 -1.22 -22.76 4.86
C VAL A 154 -0.41 -23.85 5.56
N MET A 155 0.91 -23.69 5.68
CA MET A 155 1.80 -24.67 6.34
C MET A 155 2.09 -24.26 7.77
N GLU A 156 2.38 -25.25 8.62
CA GLU A 156 2.82 -25.05 10.00
C GLU A 156 4.09 -24.17 10.06
N GLY A 157 4.23 -23.42 11.16
CA GLY A 157 5.34 -22.50 11.40
C GLY A 157 5.14 -21.09 10.84
N LYS A 158 5.85 -20.11 11.43
CA LYS A 158 5.88 -18.73 10.91
C LYS A 158 6.88 -18.63 9.75
N GLY A 159 7.94 -19.45 9.78
CA GLY A 159 9.08 -19.43 8.88
C GLY A 159 10.06 -18.33 9.27
N SER A 160 11.36 -18.57 9.04
CA SER A 160 12.41 -17.64 9.46
C SER A 160 12.75 -16.57 8.43
N ASN A 161 13.35 -15.49 8.94
CA ASN A 161 14.10 -14.53 8.15
C ASN A 161 15.41 -15.16 7.66
N VAL A 162 15.82 -14.85 6.43
CA VAL A 162 17.16 -15.21 5.94
C VAL A 162 18.16 -14.28 6.62
N THR A 163 18.86 -14.79 7.62
CA THR A 163 19.90 -14.07 8.37
C THR A 163 21.22 -14.06 7.60
N PRO A 164 22.20 -13.20 7.96
CA PRO A 164 23.52 -13.21 7.33
C PRO A 164 24.20 -14.59 7.33
N ASP A 165 24.01 -15.39 8.38
CA ASP A 165 24.59 -16.74 8.46
C ASP A 165 23.96 -17.71 7.46
N ILE A 166 22.64 -17.62 7.28
CA ILE A 166 21.91 -18.37 6.25
C ILE A 166 22.36 -17.92 4.85
N GLU A 167 22.52 -16.61 4.64
CA GLU A 167 23.03 -16.05 3.38
C GLU A 167 24.43 -16.59 3.05
N ARG A 168 25.31 -16.78 4.05
CA ARG A 168 26.64 -17.40 3.85
C ARG A 168 26.53 -18.84 3.37
N ILE A 169 25.63 -19.62 3.95
CA ILE A 169 25.39 -21.01 3.51
C ILE A 169 24.82 -21.02 2.09
N PHE A 170 23.86 -20.15 1.79
CA PHE A 170 23.31 -20.02 0.44
C PHE A 170 24.38 -19.66 -0.58
N ARG A 171 25.23 -18.67 -0.28
CA ARG A 171 26.32 -18.23 -1.15
C ARG A 171 27.27 -19.38 -1.47
N ARG A 172 27.72 -20.11 -0.44
CA ARG A 172 28.59 -21.28 -0.61
C ARG A 172 27.97 -22.32 -1.55
N VAL A 173 26.70 -22.66 -1.33
CA VAL A 173 25.98 -23.66 -2.13
C VAL A 173 25.82 -23.19 -3.57
N ILE A 174 25.52 -21.92 -3.81
CA ILE A 174 25.40 -21.34 -5.15
C ILE A 174 26.75 -21.39 -5.88
N GLU A 175 27.83 -20.97 -5.23
CA GLU A 175 29.18 -20.96 -5.81
C GLU A 175 29.71 -22.37 -6.10
N GLU A 176 29.42 -23.33 -5.24
CA GLU A 176 29.89 -24.71 -5.39
C GLU A 176 29.05 -25.52 -6.38
N ARG A 177 27.73 -25.27 -6.44
CA ARG A 177 26.79 -26.05 -7.26
C ARG A 177 26.35 -25.27 -8.49
N LEU A 178 25.64 -24.16 -8.30
CA LEU A 178 24.97 -23.44 -9.40
C LEU A 178 25.94 -22.83 -10.41
N LEU A 179 27.08 -22.32 -9.97
CA LEU A 179 28.03 -21.62 -10.86
C LEU A 179 29.11 -22.54 -11.46
N LYS A 180 29.39 -23.69 -10.85
CA LYS A 180 30.47 -24.60 -11.27
C LYS A 180 29.97 -25.81 -12.07
N GLU A 181 28.76 -26.28 -11.81
CA GLU A 181 28.22 -27.45 -12.51
C GLU A 181 27.59 -27.03 -13.85
N LYS A 182 27.64 -27.90 -14.87
CA LYS A 182 27.13 -27.58 -16.22
C LYS A 182 25.59 -27.48 -16.30
N HIS A 183 24.85 -28.17 -15.42
CA HIS A 183 23.37 -28.21 -15.41
C HIS A 183 22.72 -28.36 -14.01
N PRO A 184 23.11 -27.57 -12.99
CA PRO A 184 22.54 -27.70 -11.66
C PRO A 184 21.15 -27.07 -11.62
N SER A 185 20.16 -27.78 -11.07
CA SER A 185 18.84 -27.19 -10.85
C SER A 185 18.83 -26.40 -9.54
N ILE A 186 18.18 -25.23 -9.54
CA ILE A 186 18.00 -24.44 -8.31
C ILE A 186 17.37 -25.25 -7.16
N PRO A 187 16.35 -26.11 -7.41
CA PRO A 187 15.84 -27.03 -6.39
C PRO A 187 16.91 -27.97 -5.81
N ASP A 188 17.79 -28.53 -6.63
CA ASP A 188 18.84 -29.46 -6.17
C ASP A 188 19.89 -28.76 -5.33
N ALA A 189 20.34 -27.58 -5.78
CA ALA A 189 21.23 -26.74 -5.00
C ALA A 189 20.59 -26.36 -3.65
N TYR A 190 19.32 -25.97 -3.66
CA TYR A 190 18.58 -25.69 -2.42
C TYR A 190 18.49 -26.91 -1.50
N ALA A 191 18.24 -28.12 -2.02
CA ALA A 191 18.21 -29.34 -1.22
C ALA A 191 19.56 -29.61 -0.53
N ALA A 192 20.67 -29.39 -1.23
CA ALA A 192 22.01 -29.49 -0.64
C ALA A 192 22.23 -28.42 0.45
N GLY A 193 21.79 -27.18 0.20
CA GLY A 193 21.84 -26.11 1.20
C GLY A 193 20.97 -26.38 2.42
N LEU A 194 19.82 -27.03 2.26
CA LEU A 194 18.94 -27.42 3.35
C LEU A 194 19.62 -28.44 4.28
N ASN A 195 20.38 -29.39 3.72
CA ASN A 195 21.16 -30.34 4.53
C ASN A 195 22.22 -29.63 5.38
N LEU A 196 22.93 -28.65 4.81
CA LEU A 196 23.89 -27.84 5.56
C LEU A 196 23.20 -27.00 6.65
N LEU A 197 22.06 -26.39 6.33
CA LEU A 197 21.28 -25.62 7.30
C LEU A 197 20.80 -26.46 8.47
N ARG A 198 20.36 -27.71 8.23
CA ARG A 198 19.97 -28.63 9.31
C ARG A 198 21.13 -28.99 10.24
N ALA A 199 22.33 -29.11 9.69
CA ALA A 199 23.53 -29.39 10.48
C ALA A 199 23.97 -28.19 11.34
N VAL A 200 23.71 -26.97 10.88
CA VAL A 200 24.08 -25.73 11.60
C VAL A 200 22.98 -25.26 12.56
N LEU A 201 21.71 -25.46 12.20
CA LEU A 201 20.53 -25.00 12.93
C LEU A 201 19.78 -26.20 13.55
N THR A 202 20.48 -26.94 14.40
CA THR A 202 20.01 -28.24 14.95
C THR A 202 18.71 -28.13 15.75
N GLU A 203 18.51 -26.99 16.43
CA GLU A 203 17.35 -26.74 17.29
C GLU A 203 16.14 -26.16 16.54
N LEU A 204 16.28 -25.83 15.25
CA LEU A 204 15.17 -25.27 14.47
C LEU A 204 14.36 -26.36 13.78
N PRO A 205 13.04 -26.41 13.96
CA PRO A 205 12.20 -27.36 13.26
C PRO A 205 12.21 -27.08 11.75
N THR A 206 12.01 -28.12 10.95
CA THR A 206 12.05 -28.07 9.47
C THR A 206 11.21 -26.94 8.88
N PHE A 207 10.06 -26.65 9.48
CA PHE A 207 9.13 -25.62 8.99
C PHE A 207 9.61 -24.18 9.25
N GLU A 208 10.56 -23.99 10.16
CA GLU A 208 11.23 -22.71 10.39
C GLU A 208 12.44 -22.50 9.46
N LEU A 209 12.89 -23.52 8.73
CA LEU A 209 13.99 -23.37 7.78
C LEU A 209 13.59 -22.48 6.58
N PRO A 210 14.57 -21.77 5.98
CA PRO A 210 14.39 -21.01 4.76
C PRO A 210 13.79 -21.84 3.64
N THR A 211 12.92 -21.23 2.84
CA THR A 211 12.22 -21.87 1.72
C THR A 211 13.02 -21.81 0.42
N LEU A 212 12.68 -22.68 -0.54
CA LEU A 212 13.17 -22.59 -1.91
C LEU A 212 12.89 -21.21 -2.54
N GLY A 213 11.76 -20.59 -2.21
CA GLY A 213 11.44 -19.24 -2.67
C GLY A 213 12.43 -18.19 -2.14
N GLN A 214 12.82 -18.29 -0.87
CA GLN A 214 13.84 -17.42 -0.28
C GLN A 214 15.22 -17.66 -0.89
N PHE A 215 15.58 -18.91 -1.18
CA PHE A 215 16.81 -19.25 -1.89
C PHE A 215 16.83 -18.68 -3.31
N ARG A 216 15.74 -18.83 -4.08
CA ARG A 216 15.57 -18.23 -5.42
C ARG A 216 15.69 -16.71 -5.39
N TYR A 217 15.04 -16.07 -4.41
CA TYR A 217 15.10 -14.63 -4.24
C TYR A 217 16.51 -14.16 -3.92
N PHE A 218 17.23 -14.87 -3.04
CA PHE A 218 18.63 -14.57 -2.74
C PHE A 218 19.51 -14.72 -3.98
N TYR A 219 19.36 -15.82 -4.74
CA TYR A 219 20.12 -16.06 -5.97
C TYR A 219 19.93 -14.90 -6.96
N GLY A 220 18.71 -14.60 -7.38
CA GLY A 220 18.48 -13.52 -8.36
C GLY A 220 18.69 -12.10 -7.86
N ARG A 221 18.98 -11.92 -6.55
CA ARG A 221 19.40 -10.62 -5.99
C ARG A 221 20.92 -10.44 -6.04
N GLU A 222 21.67 -11.52 -5.83
CA GLU A 222 23.14 -11.49 -5.66
C GLU A 222 23.90 -11.95 -6.91
N TYR A 223 23.25 -12.67 -7.83
CA TYR A 223 23.79 -13.25 -9.06
C TYR A 223 22.85 -12.97 -10.24
#